data_AF-A0A1X6YZ19-F1
#
_entry.id   AF-A0A1X6YZ19-F1
#
_cell.length_a   1.000
_cell.length_b   1.000
_cell.length_c   1.000
_cell.angle_alpha   90.00
_cell.angle_beta   90.00
_cell.angle_gamma   90.00
#
_symmetry.space_group_name_H-M   'P 1'
#
loop_
_entity.id
_entity.type
_entity.pdbx_description
1 polymer ?
#
loop_
_entity_poly.entity_id
_entity_poly.type
_entity_poly.pdbx_seq_one_letter_code
_entity_poly.pdbx_strand_id
1 'polypeptide(L)'
;MSAHIAMQFTATPESTHATFGQDVRVRIALHETADGGITIDLKMQDEDGHGLGLGTLVFDFADHDLLGGLSLTGDKLRGQHFSAGRVCAAGDTGRGHDCGANFGRAQRQNGPAPRSAAAHLAHDRLCITLDDLAGRAFSLQLVPTAANHAACAGFVIEGRLPARPAAPTRKTASTDGSVFGGLLDEIMPMMSPRAQQLGSAA
;
A
#
# COMPACT_ATOMS: atom_id res chain seq x y z
N MET A 1 -2.92 22.17 -7.49
CA MET A 1 -4.15 21.77 -6.76
C MET A 1 -3.87 20.42 -6.14
N SER A 2 -3.83 20.30 -4.81
CA SER A 2 -3.52 19.06 -4.11
C SER A 2 -4.82 18.33 -3.77
N ALA A 3 -5.00 17.10 -4.24
CA ALA A 3 -6.21 16.31 -4.02
C ALA A 3 -5.93 15.12 -3.11
N HIS A 4 -6.65 15.06 -1.99
CA HIS A 4 -6.69 13.93 -1.07
C HIS A 4 -7.63 12.83 -1.61
N ILE A 5 -7.21 11.57 -1.54
CA ILE A 5 -8.02 10.40 -1.94
C ILE A 5 -8.22 9.48 -0.72
N ALA A 6 -9.46 9.04 -0.53
CA ALA A 6 -9.90 8.20 0.57
C ALA A 6 -9.40 6.75 0.42
N MET A 7 -8.72 6.26 1.46
CA MET A 7 -8.12 4.93 1.53
C MET A 7 -9.13 3.92 2.10
N GLN A 8 -9.44 2.85 1.37
CA GLN A 8 -10.23 1.72 1.87
C GLN A 8 -9.26 0.60 2.29
N PHE A 9 -9.10 0.39 3.59
CA PHE A 9 -8.19 -0.59 4.17
C PHE A 9 -8.93 -1.89 4.50
N THR A 10 -8.46 -3.02 3.98
CA THR A 10 -8.70 -4.34 4.60
C THR A 10 -7.35 -4.97 4.88
N ALA A 11 -6.87 -4.82 6.11
CA ALA A 11 -5.52 -5.19 6.47
C ALA A 11 -5.52 -6.46 7.33
N THR A 12 -4.70 -7.43 6.94
CA THR A 12 -4.18 -8.48 7.82
C THR A 12 -2.92 -7.93 8.50
N PRO A 13 -2.47 -8.46 9.65
CA PRO A 13 -1.26 -7.94 10.34
C PRO A 13 0.01 -7.96 9.47
N GLU A 14 0.01 -8.78 8.42
CA GLU A 14 1.11 -9.02 7.47
C GLU A 14 0.83 -8.42 6.07
N SER A 15 -0.30 -7.74 5.85
CA SER A 15 -0.60 -7.16 4.54
C SER A 15 -1.43 -5.89 4.61
N THR A 16 -1.12 -4.96 3.72
CA THR A 16 -1.84 -3.70 3.60
C THR A 16 -2.00 -3.33 2.13
N HIS A 17 -3.06 -2.61 1.77
CA HIS A 17 -3.30 -2.21 0.39
C HIS A 17 -4.06 -0.89 0.30
N ALA A 18 -3.90 -0.22 -0.83
CA ALA A 18 -4.66 0.97 -1.18
C ALA A 18 -4.86 1.04 -2.70
N THR A 19 -5.92 1.73 -3.13
CA THR A 19 -6.16 2.06 -4.54
C THR A 19 -5.87 3.54 -4.76
N PHE A 20 -5.15 3.84 -5.84
CA PHE A 20 -4.73 5.18 -6.21
C PHE A 20 -5.20 5.53 -7.62
N GLY A 21 -5.35 6.83 -7.89
CA GLY A 21 -5.82 7.36 -9.18
C GLY A 21 -7.33 7.62 -9.22
N GLN A 22 -7.75 8.53 -10.08
CA GLN A 22 -9.16 8.90 -10.28
C GLN A 22 -9.74 8.21 -11.52
N ASP A 23 -9.21 8.57 -12.70
CA ASP A 23 -9.65 8.02 -14.00
C ASP A 23 -9.04 6.65 -14.30
N VAL A 24 -7.86 6.39 -13.76
CA VAL A 24 -7.17 5.10 -13.87
C VAL A 24 -6.81 4.64 -12.47
N ARG A 25 -7.53 3.64 -11.98
CA ARG A 25 -7.32 3.09 -10.64
C ARG A 25 -6.27 2.00 -10.65
N VAL A 26 -5.29 2.11 -9.76
CA VAL A 26 -4.28 1.08 -9.51
C VAL A 26 -4.30 0.70 -8.05
N ARG A 27 -4.48 -0.59 -7.79
CA ARG A 27 -4.29 -1.19 -6.46
C ARG A 27 -2.82 -1.49 -6.26
N ILE A 28 -2.28 -1.02 -5.13
CA ILE A 28 -0.97 -1.40 -4.60
C ILE A 28 -1.23 -2.19 -3.33
N ALA A 29 -0.72 -3.41 -3.23
CA ALA A 29 -0.72 -4.21 -2.02
C ALA A 29 0.71 -4.56 -1.61
N LEU A 30 0.97 -4.51 -0.32
CA LEU A 30 2.23 -4.86 0.31
C LEU A 30 1.98 -6.05 1.24
N HIS A 31 2.82 -7.07 1.17
CA HIS A 31 2.69 -8.29 1.96
C HIS A 31 4.06 -8.71 2.52
N GLU A 32 4.19 -8.82 3.84
CA GLU A 32 5.40 -9.37 4.48
C GLU A 32 5.50 -10.86 4.20
N THR A 33 6.66 -11.32 3.75
CA THR A 33 6.89 -12.73 3.46
C THR A 33 7.64 -13.41 4.60
N ALA A 34 7.47 -14.72 4.74
CA ALA A 34 8.06 -15.48 5.85
C ALA A 34 9.60 -15.51 5.83
N ASP A 35 10.22 -15.25 4.68
CA ASP A 35 11.66 -15.11 4.47
C ASP A 35 12.19 -13.71 4.82
N GLY A 36 11.34 -12.80 5.31
CA GLY A 36 11.75 -11.46 5.74
C GLY A 36 11.83 -10.45 4.59
N GLY A 37 11.05 -10.64 3.52
CA GLY A 37 10.90 -9.69 2.43
C GLY A 37 9.51 -9.07 2.39
N ILE A 38 9.25 -8.28 1.34
CA ILE A 38 7.94 -7.71 1.03
C ILE A 38 7.59 -7.99 -0.43
N THR A 39 6.43 -8.60 -0.65
CA THR A 39 5.82 -8.64 -1.98
C THR A 39 5.02 -7.37 -2.21
N ILE A 40 5.32 -6.68 -3.31
CA ILE A 40 4.64 -5.49 -3.82
C ILE A 40 3.81 -5.91 -5.03
N ASP A 41 2.50 -5.98 -4.85
CA ASP A 41 1.55 -6.28 -5.92
C ASP A 41 0.94 -5.01 -6.48
N LEU A 42 1.05 -4.85 -7.80
CA LEU A 42 0.48 -3.77 -8.58
C LEU A 42 -0.58 -4.34 -9.52
N LYS A 43 -1.78 -3.77 -9.48
CA LYS A 43 -2.88 -4.18 -10.36
C LYS A 43 -3.75 -3.01 -10.78
N MET A 44 -3.85 -2.77 -12.09
CA MET A 44 -4.83 -1.84 -12.64
C MET A 44 -6.24 -2.42 -12.45
N GLN A 45 -7.17 -1.64 -11.89
CA GLN A 45 -8.53 -2.07 -11.56
C GLN A 45 -9.54 -1.75 -12.67
N ASP A 46 -9.35 -0.65 -13.40
CA ASP A 46 -10.33 -0.22 -14.41
C ASP A 46 -10.13 -0.90 -15.76
N GLU A 47 -11.26 -1.10 -16.45
CA GLU A 47 -11.29 -1.48 -17.87
C GLU A 47 -10.94 -0.27 -18.75
N ASP A 48 -11.42 0.94 -18.42
CA ASP A 48 -11.20 2.18 -19.21
C ASP A 48 -9.72 2.52 -19.49
N GLY A 49 -8.79 2.05 -18.65
CA GLY A 49 -7.36 2.18 -18.87
C GLY A 49 -6.77 1.26 -19.92
N HIS A 50 -7.53 0.56 -20.78
CA HIS A 50 -7.07 -0.50 -21.70
C HIS A 50 -5.80 -0.17 -22.53
N GLY A 51 -5.56 1.10 -22.83
CA GLY A 51 -4.38 1.57 -23.57
C GLY A 51 -3.13 1.84 -22.73
N LEU A 52 -3.18 1.65 -21.40
CA LEU A 52 -2.10 1.90 -20.46
C LEU A 52 -1.63 0.61 -19.76
N GLY A 53 -0.39 0.64 -19.29
CA GLY A 53 0.26 -0.41 -18.51
C GLY A 53 1.28 0.17 -17.54
N LEU A 54 1.73 -0.65 -16.60
CA LEU A 54 2.69 -0.31 -15.57
C LEU A 54 4.07 -0.11 -16.20
N GLY A 55 4.63 1.10 -16.04
CA GLY A 55 5.94 1.48 -16.55
C GLY A 55 7.01 1.34 -15.46
N THR A 56 7.02 2.29 -14.52
CA THR A 56 8.03 2.36 -13.46
C THR A 56 7.37 2.71 -12.13
N LEU A 57 7.68 1.99 -11.07
CA LEU A 57 7.37 2.36 -9.69
C LEU A 57 8.66 2.87 -9.04
N VAL A 58 8.60 4.04 -8.42
CA VAL A 58 9.66 4.56 -7.55
C VAL A 58 9.09 4.89 -6.18
N PHE A 59 9.86 4.70 -5.12
CA PHE A 59 9.39 4.90 -3.75
C PHE A 59 10.54 5.22 -2.78
N ASP A 60 10.20 5.93 -1.71
CA ASP A 60 11.10 6.21 -0.61
C ASP A 60 11.18 5.01 0.35
N PHE A 61 12.29 4.90 1.04
CA PHE A 61 12.52 3.89 2.08
C PHE A 61 12.72 4.59 3.43
N ALA A 62 12.30 3.95 4.53
CA ALA A 62 12.40 4.59 5.85
C ALA A 62 13.84 4.75 6.32
N ASP A 63 14.67 3.73 6.08
CA ASP A 63 16.05 3.67 6.53
C ASP A 63 17.01 3.54 5.33
N HIS A 64 17.81 4.59 5.10
CA HIS A 64 18.74 4.60 3.97
C HIS A 64 19.90 3.60 4.15
N ASP A 65 20.19 3.17 5.38
CA ASP A 65 21.27 2.19 5.63
C ASP A 65 20.90 0.81 5.09
N LEU A 66 19.60 0.52 4.98
CA LEU A 66 19.08 -0.71 4.40
C LEU A 66 19.17 -0.75 2.87
N LEU A 67 19.38 0.38 2.19
CA LEU A 67 19.45 0.41 0.71
C LEU A 67 20.60 -0.44 0.18
N GLY A 68 21.69 -0.53 0.94
CA GLY A 68 22.85 -1.34 0.60
C GLY A 68 22.60 -2.83 0.84
N GLY A 69 22.15 -3.54 -0.19
CA GLY A 69 21.81 -4.96 -0.12
C GLY A 69 20.35 -5.26 -0.45
N LEU A 70 19.56 -4.25 -0.83
CA LEU A 70 18.23 -4.47 -1.39
C LEU A 70 18.29 -5.13 -2.76
N SER A 71 17.33 -6.00 -3.00
CA SER A 71 17.03 -6.54 -4.31
C SER A 71 15.53 -6.64 -4.52
N LEU A 72 15.12 -6.45 -5.76
CA LEU A 72 13.79 -6.65 -6.29
C LEU A 72 13.87 -7.78 -7.31
N THR A 73 12.92 -8.69 -7.23
CA THR A 73 12.76 -9.81 -8.17
C THR A 73 11.31 -9.91 -8.62
N GLY A 74 11.06 -10.45 -9.81
CA GLY A 74 9.70 -10.68 -10.31
C GLY A 74 9.64 -10.87 -11.82
N ASP A 75 8.65 -11.63 -12.29
CA ASP A 75 8.56 -12.08 -13.69
C ASP A 75 8.41 -10.94 -14.71
N LYS A 76 7.90 -9.81 -14.27
CA LYS A 76 7.69 -8.61 -15.10
C LYS A 76 8.72 -7.52 -14.84
N LEU A 77 9.61 -7.71 -13.87
CA LEU A 77 10.66 -6.77 -13.54
C LEU A 77 11.76 -6.81 -14.61
N ARG A 78 12.17 -5.64 -15.09
CA ARG A 78 13.17 -5.48 -16.16
C ARG A 78 14.42 -4.75 -15.68
N GLY A 79 14.30 -4.04 -14.56
CA GLY A 79 15.37 -3.28 -13.99
C GLY A 79 14.99 -2.80 -12.60
N GLN A 80 16.01 -2.56 -11.80
CA GLN A 80 15.89 -2.10 -10.43
C GLN A 80 17.00 -1.11 -10.13
N HIS A 81 16.73 -0.16 -9.24
CA HIS A 81 17.67 0.87 -8.83
C HIS A 81 17.48 1.18 -7.34
N PHE A 82 18.59 1.31 -6.61
CA PHE A 82 18.60 1.69 -5.20
C PHE A 82 19.65 2.77 -5.00
N SER A 83 19.23 3.96 -4.62
CA SER A 83 20.12 5.08 -4.31
C SER A 83 19.35 6.17 -3.60
N ALA A 84 19.73 6.47 -2.36
CA ALA A 84 19.04 7.44 -1.51
C ALA A 84 18.82 8.78 -2.24
N GLY A 85 17.57 9.14 -2.46
CA GLY A 85 17.12 10.39 -3.08
C GLY A 85 17.55 10.61 -4.53
N ARG A 86 18.01 9.58 -5.26
CA ARG A 86 18.54 9.71 -6.63
C ARG A 86 17.77 8.93 -7.69
N VAL A 87 16.80 8.13 -7.30
CA VAL A 87 15.99 7.34 -8.23
C VAL A 87 14.80 8.17 -8.70
N CYS A 88 14.82 8.62 -9.95
CA CYS A 88 13.74 9.44 -10.51
C CYS A 88 12.71 8.59 -11.27
N ALA A 89 11.42 8.96 -11.16
CA ALA A 89 10.42 8.53 -12.13
C ALA A 89 10.73 9.17 -13.51
N ALA A 90 10.42 8.49 -14.60
CA ALA A 90 10.65 9.08 -15.92
C ALA A 90 9.70 10.27 -16.15
N GLY A 91 10.29 11.44 -16.42
CA GLY A 91 9.57 12.70 -16.61
C GLY A 91 9.55 13.60 -15.37
N ASP A 92 10.11 13.17 -14.24
CA ASP A 92 10.16 13.95 -13.01
C ASP A 92 11.50 14.71 -12.86
N THR A 93 11.40 16.00 -12.52
CA THR A 93 12.53 16.89 -12.18
C THR A 93 12.57 17.23 -10.69
N GLY A 94 11.71 16.62 -9.89
CA GLY A 94 11.59 16.81 -8.44
C GLY A 94 12.67 16.12 -7.62
N ARG A 95 12.42 16.00 -6.31
CA ARG A 95 13.26 15.23 -5.38
C ARG A 95 13.19 13.76 -5.78
N GLY A 96 14.34 13.13 -6.01
CA GLY A 96 14.40 11.70 -6.31
C GLY A 96 13.97 10.83 -5.13
N HIS A 97 13.59 9.60 -5.46
CA HIS A 97 13.25 8.54 -4.53
C HIS A 97 14.46 7.66 -4.21
N ASP A 98 14.29 6.71 -3.30
CA ASP A 98 15.36 5.81 -2.86
C ASP A 98 15.41 4.52 -3.68
N CYS A 99 14.25 4.02 -4.09
CA CYS A 99 14.08 2.73 -4.74
C CYS A 99 13.32 2.88 -6.07
N GLY A 100 13.61 2.00 -7.03
CA GLY A 100 12.92 1.97 -8.33
C GLY A 100 12.81 0.57 -8.91
N ALA A 101 11.63 0.26 -9.42
CA ALA A 101 11.26 -0.96 -10.12
C ALA A 101 10.75 -0.62 -11.53
N ASN A 102 11.38 -1.17 -12.57
CA ASN A 102 10.96 -0.95 -13.97
C ASN A 102 10.27 -2.20 -14.52
N PHE A 103 9.04 -2.05 -14.99
CA PHE A 103 8.20 -3.13 -15.54
C PHE A 103 8.04 -3.02 -17.07
N GLY A 104 8.21 -1.83 -17.64
CA GLY A 104 8.01 -1.57 -19.06
C GLY A 104 8.57 -0.22 -19.52
N ARG A 105 9.01 -0.14 -20.78
CA ARG A 105 9.34 1.12 -21.45
C ARG A 105 8.28 1.43 -22.49
N ALA A 106 8.04 2.73 -22.73
CA ALA A 106 7.15 3.22 -23.78
C ALA A 106 7.60 2.88 -25.23
N GLN A 107 8.75 2.22 -25.42
CA GLN A 107 9.29 1.90 -26.75
C GLN A 107 9.21 0.41 -27.09
N ARG A 108 8.74 0.20 -28.33
CA ARG A 108 8.29 -1.03 -29.02
C ARG A 108 9.14 -2.30 -28.93
N GLN A 109 10.34 -2.27 -28.34
CA GLN A 109 11.28 -3.39 -28.45
C GLN A 109 10.96 -4.60 -27.54
N ASN A 110 10.23 -4.40 -26.45
CA ASN A 110 10.13 -5.44 -25.40
C ASN A 110 8.69 -5.83 -25.03
N GLY A 111 7.74 -5.76 -25.96
CA GLY A 111 6.34 -6.11 -25.71
C GLY A 111 5.55 -5.06 -24.89
N PRO A 112 4.22 -5.22 -24.77
CA PRO A 112 3.37 -4.25 -24.09
C PRO A 112 3.68 -4.17 -22.59
N ALA A 113 3.57 -2.98 -22.01
CA ALA A 113 3.67 -2.79 -20.57
C ALA A 113 2.58 -3.61 -19.84
N PRO A 114 2.91 -4.30 -18.75
CA PRO A 114 1.97 -5.20 -18.06
C PRO A 114 0.89 -4.40 -17.32
N ARG A 115 -0.34 -4.91 -17.24
CA ARG A 115 -1.40 -4.32 -16.40
C ARG A 115 -1.38 -4.78 -14.94
N SER A 116 -0.59 -5.82 -14.66
CA SER A 116 -0.36 -6.36 -13.34
C SER A 116 1.09 -6.81 -13.23
N ALA A 117 1.73 -6.48 -12.11
CA ALA A 117 3.07 -6.91 -11.80
C ALA A 117 3.17 -7.19 -10.30
N ALA A 118 3.94 -8.22 -9.96
CA ALA A 118 4.36 -8.50 -8.59
C ALA A 118 5.88 -8.36 -8.56
N ALA A 119 6.39 -7.68 -7.54
CA ALA A 119 7.82 -7.59 -7.27
C ALA A 119 8.08 -7.94 -5.82
N HIS A 120 9.05 -8.82 -5.58
CA HIS A 120 9.48 -9.21 -4.25
C HIS A 120 10.73 -8.42 -3.88
N LEU A 121 10.62 -7.60 -2.84
CA LEU A 121 11.67 -6.79 -2.24
C LEU A 121 12.30 -7.57 -1.09
N ALA A 122 13.60 -7.83 -1.16
CA ALA A 122 14.36 -8.53 -0.15
C ALA A 122 15.65 -7.80 0.16
N HIS A 123 16.29 -8.15 1.28
CA HIS A 123 17.60 -7.67 1.65
C HIS A 123 18.53 -8.85 1.93
N ASP A 124 19.79 -8.78 1.50
CA ASP A 124 20.75 -9.89 1.58
C ASP A 124 21.05 -10.36 3.02
N ARG A 125 20.82 -9.50 4.01
CA ARG A 125 21.27 -9.72 5.40
C ARG A 125 20.24 -9.45 6.48
N LEU A 126 19.12 -8.80 6.14
CA LEU A 126 18.19 -8.23 7.11
C LEU A 126 16.76 -8.52 6.66
N CYS A 127 15.84 -8.55 7.61
CA CYS A 127 14.42 -8.64 7.28
C CYS A 127 13.88 -7.24 7.02
N ILE A 128 13.10 -7.10 5.96
CA ILE A 128 12.32 -5.91 5.63
C ILE A 128 10.90 -6.11 6.16
N THR A 129 10.35 -5.07 6.75
CA THR A 129 9.00 -5.07 7.34
C THR A 129 8.15 -3.97 6.72
N LEU A 130 6.82 -4.08 6.85
CA LEU A 130 5.90 -3.05 6.35
C LEU A 130 6.20 -1.67 6.93
N ASP A 131 6.80 -1.59 8.12
CA ASP A 131 7.16 -0.34 8.76
C ASP A 131 8.25 0.43 7.99
N ASP A 132 9.09 -0.27 7.22
CA ASP A 132 10.13 0.32 6.37
C ASP A 132 9.54 1.03 5.13
N LEU A 133 8.32 0.64 4.74
CA LEU A 133 7.59 1.21 3.60
C LEU A 133 6.37 2.04 4.01
N ALA A 134 5.88 1.87 5.23
CA ALA A 134 4.63 2.48 5.69
C ALA A 134 4.67 4.01 5.56
N GLY A 135 3.69 4.55 4.82
CA GLY A 135 3.52 6.00 4.65
C GLY A 135 4.62 6.69 3.82
N ARG A 136 5.55 5.93 3.21
CA ARG A 136 6.62 6.47 2.36
C ARG A 136 6.05 6.96 1.04
N ALA A 137 6.66 8.00 0.47
CA ALA A 137 6.21 8.56 -0.79
C ALA A 137 6.50 7.57 -1.94
N PHE A 138 5.62 7.55 -2.93
CA PHE A 138 5.87 6.80 -4.17
C PHE A 138 5.33 7.57 -5.37
N SER A 139 5.88 7.22 -6.53
CA SER A 139 5.39 7.62 -7.84
C SER A 139 5.34 6.41 -8.76
N LEU A 140 4.18 6.18 -9.37
CA LEU A 140 3.94 5.10 -10.33
C LEU A 140 3.63 5.70 -11.69
N GLN A 141 4.51 5.44 -12.64
CA GLN A 141 4.32 5.80 -14.03
C GLN A 141 3.55 4.72 -14.79
N LEU A 142 2.48 5.14 -15.46
CA LEU A 142 1.73 4.38 -16.43
C LEU A 142 2.13 4.81 -17.84
N VAL A 143 2.42 3.84 -18.70
CA VAL A 143 2.87 4.06 -20.07
C VAL A 143 1.87 3.45 -21.06
N PRO A 144 1.73 4.04 -22.26
CA PRO A 144 0.90 3.45 -23.31
C PRO A 144 1.37 2.05 -23.73
N THR A 145 0.42 1.13 -23.93
CA THR A 145 0.68 -0.28 -24.27
C THR A 145 0.51 -0.60 -25.76
N ALA A 146 -0.14 0.26 -26.54
CA ALA A 146 -0.42 0.03 -27.96
C ALA A 146 -0.02 1.20 -28.87
N ALA A 147 0.37 0.87 -30.11
CA ALA A 147 0.79 1.82 -31.14
C ALA A 147 -0.36 2.59 -31.82
N ASN A 148 -1.63 2.20 -31.60
CA ASN A 148 -2.79 2.65 -32.37
C ASN A 148 -3.82 3.47 -31.58
N HIS A 149 -3.61 3.68 -30.28
CA HIS A 149 -4.36 4.70 -29.55
C HIS A 149 -3.58 6.01 -29.70
N ALA A 150 -4.27 7.09 -30.11
CA ALA A 150 -3.71 8.43 -30.18
C ALA A 150 -2.86 8.66 -28.92
N ALA A 151 -1.64 9.20 -29.08
CA ALA A 151 -0.63 9.30 -28.04
C ALA A 151 -1.23 9.71 -26.68
N CYS A 152 -1.60 8.73 -25.86
CA CYS A 152 -1.97 8.99 -24.49
C CYS A 152 -0.68 9.45 -23.82
N ALA A 153 -0.64 10.70 -23.37
CA ALA A 153 0.45 11.15 -22.51
C ALA A 153 0.52 10.16 -21.34
N GLY A 154 1.73 9.65 -21.05
CA GLY A 154 1.92 8.78 -19.90
C GLY A 154 1.34 9.44 -18.65
N PHE A 155 0.77 8.63 -17.76
CA PHE A 155 0.10 9.11 -16.56
C PHE A 155 0.97 8.80 -15.34
N VAL A 156 1.02 9.71 -14.37
CA VAL A 156 1.79 9.49 -13.14
C VAL A 156 0.82 9.52 -11.96
N ILE A 157 0.88 8.48 -11.14
CA ILE A 157 0.16 8.37 -9.88
C ILE A 157 1.15 8.60 -8.75
N GLU A 158 0.93 9.65 -7.99
CA GLU A 158 1.72 9.93 -6.78
C GLU A 158 0.89 9.65 -5.54
N GLY A 159 1.55 9.23 -4.46
CA GLY A 159 0.88 8.97 -3.21
C GLY A 159 1.83 8.58 -2.09
N ARG A 160 1.24 8.03 -1.03
CA ARG A 160 1.98 7.39 0.05
C ARG A 160 1.62 5.92 0.11
N LEU A 161 2.62 5.07 0.29
CA LEU A 161 2.43 3.64 0.45
C LEU A 161 1.50 3.38 1.66
N PRO A 162 0.65 2.36 1.56
CA PRO A 162 -0.35 2.09 2.59
C PRO A 162 0.32 1.84 3.94
N ALA A 163 -0.19 2.49 4.98
CA ALA A 163 0.34 2.33 6.33
C ALA A 163 0.05 0.90 6.85
N ARG A 164 0.91 0.42 7.75
CA ARG A 164 0.59 -0.77 8.54
C ARG A 164 -0.69 -0.49 9.35
N PRO A 165 -1.66 -1.42 9.37
CA PRO A 165 -2.79 -1.27 10.29
C PRO A 165 -2.26 -1.15 11.71
N ALA A 166 -2.75 -0.18 12.48
CA ALA A 166 -2.50 -0.16 13.90
C ALA A 166 -2.91 -1.53 14.46
N ALA A 167 -2.00 -2.20 15.17
CA ALA A 167 -2.34 -3.42 15.89
C ALA A 167 -3.63 -3.11 16.68
N PRO A 168 -4.66 -3.98 16.64
CA PRO A 168 -5.84 -3.76 17.46
C PRO A 168 -5.33 -3.56 18.87
N THR A 169 -5.61 -2.38 19.46
CA THR A 169 -5.29 -2.11 20.86
C THR A 169 -5.78 -3.32 21.63
N ARG A 170 -4.84 -4.11 22.14
CA ARG A 170 -5.15 -5.23 23.01
C ARG A 170 -5.93 -4.58 24.15
N LYS A 171 -7.26 -4.72 24.15
CA LYS A 171 -8.09 -4.34 25.29
C LYS A 171 -7.38 -5.04 26.45
N THR A 172 -6.85 -4.23 27.36
CA THR A 172 -6.18 -4.69 28.58
C THR A 172 -7.00 -5.85 29.10
N ALA A 173 -6.37 -7.01 29.21
CA ALA A 173 -6.99 -8.19 29.78
C ALA A 173 -7.61 -7.73 31.10
N SER A 174 -8.94 -7.83 31.18
CA SER A 174 -9.66 -7.64 32.43
C SER A 174 -8.96 -8.51 33.47
N THR A 175 -8.60 -7.92 34.60
CA THR A 175 -7.95 -8.59 35.73
C THR A 175 -8.87 -9.62 36.42
N ASP A 176 -10.02 -9.95 35.84
CA ASP A 176 -10.99 -10.91 36.36
C ASP A 176 -11.08 -12.23 35.57
N GLY A 177 -10.34 -12.39 34.46
CA GLY A 177 -10.33 -13.66 33.72
C GLY A 177 -11.63 -14.01 32.98
N SER A 178 -12.54 -13.06 32.74
CA SER A 178 -13.79 -13.31 32.03
C SER A 178 -13.64 -13.14 30.51
N VAL A 179 -13.76 -14.24 29.74
CA VAL A 179 -13.65 -14.26 28.25
C VAL A 179 -15.01 -14.04 27.56
N PHE A 180 -16.09 -13.80 28.30
CA PHE A 180 -17.43 -13.59 27.75
C PHE A 180 -18.05 -12.30 28.31
N GLY A 181 -17.68 -11.16 27.75
CA GLY A 181 -18.24 -9.88 28.13
C GLY A 181 -18.26 -8.91 26.95
N GLY A 182 -19.23 -9.07 26.05
CA GLY A 182 -19.39 -8.10 24.97
C GLY A 182 -20.36 -8.44 23.84
N LEU A 183 -21.25 -9.44 24.00
CA LEU A 183 -22.19 -9.80 22.92
C LEU A 183 -23.67 -9.89 23.35
N LEU A 184 -24.04 -9.43 24.55
CA LEU A 184 -25.42 -9.56 25.06
C LEU A 184 -26.02 -8.29 25.68
N ASP A 185 -25.53 -7.10 25.33
CA ASP A 185 -26.15 -5.83 25.82
C ASP A 185 -26.88 -5.03 24.73
N GLU A 186 -27.03 -5.57 23.52
CA GLU A 186 -27.71 -4.90 22.40
C GLU A 186 -28.99 -5.63 21.93
N ILE A 187 -29.67 -6.34 22.85
CA ILE A 187 -31.05 -6.80 22.63
C ILE A 187 -31.88 -6.44 23.89
N MET A 188 -32.55 -5.29 23.80
CA MET A 188 -33.53 -4.71 24.75
C MET A 188 -34.64 -5.72 25.16
N PRO A 189 -35.58 -5.43 26.09
CA PRO A 189 -35.87 -4.19 26.86
C PRO A 189 -36.11 -4.43 28.37
N MET A 190 -36.06 -3.42 29.22
CA MET A 190 -36.96 -3.40 30.39
C MET A 190 -37.14 -1.98 30.93
N MET A 191 -38.37 -1.49 30.76
CA MET A 191 -38.88 -0.33 31.47
C MET A 191 -38.77 -0.55 32.99
N SER A 192 -38.38 0.51 33.66
CA SER A 192 -38.09 0.62 35.09
C SER A 192 -39.23 0.13 36.00
N PRO A 193 -38.94 -0.63 37.07
CA PRO A 193 -39.82 -0.68 38.22
C PRO A 193 -39.50 0.50 39.15
N ARG A 194 -40.43 1.44 39.15
CA ARG A 194 -40.61 2.48 40.16
C ARG A 194 -41.10 1.83 41.45
N ALA A 195 -40.30 1.81 42.53
CA ALA A 195 -40.78 1.98 43.91
C ALA A 195 -39.69 1.74 44.96
N GLN A 196 -39.62 2.70 45.88
CA GLN A 196 -39.41 2.54 47.33
C GLN A 196 -38.02 2.15 47.83
N GLN A 197 -37.32 3.14 48.37
CA GLN A 197 -36.86 3.01 49.75
C GLN A 197 -36.91 4.35 50.49
N LEU A 198 -37.80 4.41 51.48
CA LEU A 198 -37.75 5.36 52.58
C LEU A 198 -36.44 5.18 53.36
N GLY A 199 -35.87 6.29 53.80
CA GLY A 199 -34.80 6.31 54.80
C GLY A 199 -34.80 7.66 55.52
N SER A 200 -35.47 7.69 56.67
CA SER A 200 -35.49 8.75 57.67
C SER A 200 -34.09 9.08 58.23
N ALA A 201 -33.81 10.36 58.51
CA ALA A 201 -33.15 10.81 59.74
C ALA A 201 -33.13 12.35 59.86
N ALA A 202 -33.37 12.80 61.10
CA ALA A 202 -33.38 14.17 61.67
C ALA A 202 -34.63 15.02 61.44
#